data_AF-A0A0N4UP93-F1
#
_entry.id   AF-A0A0N4UP93-F1
#
_cell.length_a   1.000
_cell.length_b   1.000
_cell.length_c   1.000
_cell.angle_alpha   90.00
_cell.angle_beta   90.00
_cell.angle_gamma   90.00
#
_symmetry.space_group_name_H-M   'P 1'
#
loop_
_entity.id
_entity.type
_entity.pdbx_description
1 polymer ?
#
loop_
_entity_poly.entity_id
_entity_poly.type
_entity_poly.pdbx_seq_one_letter_code
_entity_poly.pdbx_strand_id
1 'polypeptide(L)'
;MSLLAISLIFLILSISVYTNSDEEESETSMIKIIEPIGPCINSQCPRRHICRNEKCYPNSLKAETYRSQRKLESIGPCIGGLCPKNYECFEDDQCYTVPEE
;
A
#
# COMPACT_ATOMS: atom_id res chain seq x y z
N MET A 1 8.94 55.64 0.75
CA MET A 1 9.33 54.23 0.95
C MET A 1 10.12 53.79 -0.28
N SER A 2 11.27 53.13 -0.11
CA SER A 2 12.14 52.78 -1.24
C SER A 2 11.53 51.64 -2.06
N LEU A 3 11.49 51.74 -3.39
CA LEU A 3 10.99 50.70 -4.30
C LEU A 3 11.66 49.33 -4.04
N LEU A 4 12.92 49.35 -3.59
CA LEU A 4 13.67 48.15 -3.19
C LEU A 4 13.05 47.45 -1.98
N ALA A 5 12.50 48.20 -1.02
CA ALA A 5 11.86 47.64 0.17
C ALA A 5 10.55 46.91 -0.17
N ILE A 6 9.77 47.44 -1.11
CA ILE A 6 8.52 46.81 -1.55
C ILE A 6 8.81 45.50 -2.29
N SER A 7 9.82 45.49 -3.17
CA SER A 7 10.26 44.28 -3.88
C SER A 7 10.70 43.16 -2.92
N LEU A 8 11.46 43.51 -1.87
CA LEU A 8 11.89 42.56 -0.85
C LEU A 8 10.72 41.94 -0.08
N ILE A 9 9.69 42.73 0.25
CA ILE A 9 8.49 42.23 0.94
C ILE A 9 7.74 41.21 0.09
N PHE A 10 7.55 41.46 -1.21
CA PHE A 10 6.88 40.51 -2.11
C PHE A 10 7.64 39.18 -2.25
N LEU A 11 8.98 39.24 -2.31
CA LEU A 11 9.83 38.05 -2.34
C LEU A 11 9.70 37.21 -1.06
N ILE A 12 9.65 37.86 0.11
CA ILE A 12 9.47 37.17 1.38
C ILE A 12 8.09 36.49 1.45
N LEU A 13 7.04 37.18 1.00
CA LEU A 13 5.69 36.63 1.01
C LEU A 13 5.54 35.42 0.08
N SER A 14 6.13 35.48 -1.12
CA SER A 14 6.08 34.33 -2.04
C SER A 14 6.82 33.13 -1.47
N ILE A 15 8.03 33.32 -0.89
CA ILE A 15 8.78 32.25 -0.22
C ILE A 15 7.93 31.60 0.88
N SER A 16 7.28 32.39 1.75
CA SER A 16 6.43 31.85 2.81
C SER A 16 5.25 31.04 2.27
N VAL A 17 4.66 31.41 1.14
CA VAL A 17 3.59 30.63 0.49
C VAL A 17 4.13 29.30 -0.03
N TYR A 18 5.30 29.31 -0.68
CA TYR A 18 5.93 28.08 -1.17
C TYR A 18 6.31 27.11 -0.04
N THR A 19 6.88 27.58 1.07
CA THR A 19 7.26 26.69 2.19
C THR A 19 6.09 26.02 2.89
N ASN A 20 4.87 26.57 2.78
CA ASN A 20 3.68 25.94 3.37
C ASN A 20 3.05 24.85 2.48
N SER A 21 3.52 24.68 1.24
CA SER A 21 2.88 23.77 0.28
C SER A 21 3.46 22.35 0.28
N ASP A 22 4.56 22.11 1.00
CA ASP A 22 5.24 20.80 1.09
C ASP A 22 5.00 20.09 2.43
N GLU A 23 3.81 20.26 3.04
CA GLU A 23 3.22 19.15 3.81
C GLU A 23 2.52 18.21 2.81
N GLU A 24 3.28 17.77 1.82
CA GLU A 24 2.98 16.59 1.05
C GLU A 24 3.04 15.44 2.04
N GLU A 25 1.83 15.03 2.45
CA GLU A 25 1.46 13.83 3.17
C GLU A 25 2.70 12.98 3.45
N SER A 26 3.34 13.24 4.60
CA SER A 26 4.37 12.36 5.08
C SER A 26 3.74 10.99 5.05
N GLU A 27 4.18 10.17 4.10
CA GLU A 27 4.04 8.73 4.12
C GLU A 27 4.70 8.30 5.43
N THR A 28 3.94 8.47 6.51
CA THR A 28 3.90 7.57 7.64
C THR A 28 3.41 6.29 7.01
N SER A 29 4.31 5.67 6.24
CA SER A 29 4.39 4.24 6.05
C SER A 29 4.37 3.75 7.48
N MET A 30 3.14 3.51 7.98
CA MET A 30 2.95 2.79 9.21
C MET A 30 3.87 1.60 9.01
N ILE A 31 4.91 1.50 9.83
CA ILE A 31 5.77 0.34 9.85
C ILE A 31 4.81 -0.78 10.20
N LYS A 32 4.26 -1.43 9.18
CA LYS A 32 3.28 -2.47 9.34
C LYS A 32 4.10 -3.59 9.91
N ILE A 33 4.02 -3.76 11.23
CA ILE A 33 4.64 -4.88 11.92
C ILE A 33 4.00 -6.11 11.27
N ILE A 34 4.79 -6.81 10.45
CA ILE A 34 4.32 -8.00 9.75
C ILE A 34 4.28 -9.11 10.79
N GLU A 35 3.11 -9.38 11.32
CA GLU A 35 2.90 -10.47 12.26
C GLU A 35 2.85 -11.83 11.54
N PRO A 36 3.40 -12.88 12.14
CA PRO A 36 3.29 -14.23 11.61
C PRO A 36 1.87 -14.79 11.80
N ILE A 37 1.34 -15.50 10.80
CA ILE A 37 0.01 -16.13 10.88
C ILE A 37 0.03 -17.53 11.53
N GLY A 38 1.21 -18.09 11.74
CA GLY A 38 1.37 -19.45 12.27
C GLY A 38 2.77 -20.01 12.04
N PRO A 39 3.03 -21.24 12.51
CA PRO A 39 4.28 -21.95 12.22
C PRO A 39 4.31 -22.47 10.79
N CYS A 40 5.51 -22.70 10.27
CA CYS A 40 5.68 -23.43 9.03
C CYS A 40 5.43 -24.93 9.27
N ILE A 41 4.75 -25.59 8.33
CA ILE A 41 4.60 -27.05 8.34
C ILE A 41 5.44 -27.58 7.19
N ASN A 42 6.46 -28.38 7.47
CA ASN A 42 7.41 -28.89 6.46
C ASN A 42 8.04 -27.77 5.60
N SER A 43 8.42 -26.65 6.22
CA SER A 43 8.94 -25.45 5.55
C SER A 43 7.96 -24.81 4.54
N GLN A 44 6.68 -25.16 4.62
CA GLN A 44 5.62 -24.63 3.76
C GLN A 44 4.65 -23.77 4.56
N CYS A 45 4.06 -22.81 3.85
CA CYS A 45 3.06 -21.89 4.35
C CYS A 45 1.86 -21.87 3.40
N PRO A 46 0.71 -21.35 3.85
CA PRO A 46 -0.40 -21.04 2.95
C PRO A 46 0.05 -20.13 1.80
N ARG A 47 -0.76 -20.05 0.74
CA ARG A 47 -0.45 -19.19 -0.41
C ARG A 47 -0.14 -17.74 0.03
N ARG A 48 0.77 -17.09 -0.70
CA ARG A 48 1.24 -15.71 -0.46
C ARG A 48 1.96 -15.49 0.88
N HIS A 49 2.34 -16.56 1.57
CA HIS A 49 3.15 -16.49 2.80
C HIS A 49 4.52 -17.11 2.57
N ILE A 50 5.54 -16.54 3.19
CA ILE A 50 6.91 -17.04 3.17
C ILE A 50 7.27 -17.58 4.55
N CYS A 51 7.90 -18.74 4.58
CA CYS A 51 8.45 -19.28 5.80
C CYS A 51 9.76 -18.54 6.15
N ARG A 52 9.78 -17.82 7.28
CA ARG A 52 10.97 -17.16 7.83
C ARG A 52 11.03 -17.48 9.33
N ASN A 53 12.18 -17.93 9.83
CA ASN A 53 12.35 -18.29 11.24
C ASN A 53 11.26 -19.24 11.76
N GLU A 54 10.95 -20.30 10.99
CA GLU A 54 9.89 -21.30 11.30
C GLU A 54 8.46 -20.73 11.41
N LYS A 55 8.24 -19.49 11.00
CA LYS A 55 6.94 -18.83 11.01
C LYS A 55 6.53 -18.37 9.62
N CYS A 56 5.25 -18.42 9.34
CA CYS A 56 4.66 -17.96 8.09
C CYS A 56 4.34 -16.47 8.18
N TYR A 57 5.05 -15.68 7.39
CA TYR A 57 4.82 -14.25 7.25
C TYR A 57 4.11 -13.96 5.93
N PRO A 58 3.16 -13.01 5.88
CA PRO A 58 2.67 -12.46 4.62
C PRO A 58 3.85 -11.98 3.77
N ASN A 59 3.89 -12.40 2.50
CA ASN A 59 4.88 -11.88 1.56
C ASN A 59 4.50 -10.44 1.20
N SER A 60 5.02 -9.46 1.94
CA SER A 60 4.70 -8.03 1.78
C SER A 60 5.10 -7.47 0.43
N LEU A 61 6.12 -8.04 -0.22
CA LEU A 61 6.49 -7.70 -1.61
C LEU A 61 5.33 -7.96 -2.59
N LYS A 62 4.38 -8.84 -2.25
CA LYS A 62 3.12 -9.01 -3.00
C LYS A 62 1.98 -8.23 -2.36
N ALA A 63 1.86 -8.22 -1.03
CA ALA A 63 0.70 -7.63 -0.33
C ALA A 63 0.54 -6.11 -0.56
N GLU A 64 1.64 -5.36 -0.69
CA GLU A 64 1.58 -3.92 -1.02
C GLU A 64 1.21 -3.68 -2.48
N THR A 65 1.75 -4.46 -3.41
CA THR A 65 1.35 -4.42 -4.82
C THR A 65 -0.13 -4.76 -5.00
N TYR A 66 -0.68 -5.73 -4.26
CA TYR A 66 -2.11 -6.05 -4.30
C TYR A 66 -3.00 -4.94 -3.72
N ARG A 67 -2.58 -4.27 -2.63
CA ARG A 67 -3.36 -3.17 -2.02
C ARG A 67 -3.28 -1.87 -2.81
N SER A 68 -2.15 -1.57 -3.44
CA SER A 68 -2.03 -0.44 -4.38
C SER A 68 -2.78 -0.72 -5.68
N GLN A 69 -2.95 -1.99 -6.05
CA GLN A 69 -3.82 -2.47 -7.12
C GLN A 69 -5.31 -2.56 -6.74
N ARG A 70 -5.77 -1.97 -5.62
CA ARG A 70 -7.22 -1.77 -5.38
C ARG A 70 -7.93 -0.96 -6.48
N LYS A 71 -7.18 -0.46 -7.47
CA LYS A 71 -7.68 -0.08 -8.78
C LYS A 71 -7.87 -1.27 -9.73
N LEU A 72 -8.40 -2.39 -9.25
CA LEU A 72 -8.87 -3.49 -10.09
C LEU A 72 -10.37 -3.62 -9.82
N GLU A 73 -11.16 -3.64 -10.90
CA GLU A 73 -12.61 -3.75 -10.80
C GLU A 73 -12.97 -5.14 -10.26
N SER A 74 -13.80 -5.20 -9.22
CA SER A 74 -14.34 -6.47 -8.74
C SER A 74 -15.25 -7.06 -9.81
N ILE A 75 -15.12 -8.36 -10.07
CA ILE A 75 -16.04 -9.08 -10.96
C ILE A 75 -17.26 -9.63 -10.22
N GLY A 76 -17.30 -9.48 -8.89
CA GLY A 76 -18.39 -9.96 -8.05
C GLY A 76 -17.92 -10.63 -6.76
N PRO A 77 -18.89 -11.13 -5.96
CA PRO A 77 -18.60 -11.73 -4.68
C PRO A 77 -17.97 -13.12 -4.81
N CYS A 78 -17.21 -13.50 -3.79
CA CYS A 78 -16.71 -14.86 -3.65
C CYS A 78 -17.85 -15.83 -3.36
N ILE A 79 -17.87 -16.97 -4.03
CA ILE A 79 -18.83 -18.05 -3.75
C ILE A 79 -18.11 -19.12 -2.95
N GLY A 80 -18.34 -19.17 -1.64
CA GLY A 80 -17.68 -20.13 -0.75
C GLY A 80 -16.15 -19.92 -0.67
N GLY A 81 -15.69 -18.68 -0.77
CA GLY A 81 -14.26 -18.33 -0.76
C GLY A 81 -13.52 -18.62 -2.07
N LEU A 82 -14.25 -18.90 -3.15
CA LEU A 82 -13.69 -19.22 -4.47
C LEU A 82 -14.06 -18.15 -5.50
N CYS A 83 -13.15 -17.99 -6.46
CA CYS A 83 -13.27 -17.10 -7.62
C CYS A 83 -12.94 -17.84 -8.92
N PRO A 84 -13.32 -17.30 -10.09
CA PRO A 84 -12.91 -17.82 -11.39
C PRO A 84 -11.39 -17.91 -11.56
N LYS A 85 -10.94 -18.61 -12.60
CA LYS A 85 -9.51 -18.72 -12.92
C LYS A 85 -8.89 -17.32 -13.07
N ASN A 86 -7.71 -17.12 -12.49
CA ASN A 86 -6.95 -15.85 -12.44
C ASN A 86 -7.59 -14.76 -11.57
N TYR A 87 -8.54 -15.12 -10.72
CA TYR A 87 -9.07 -14.27 -9.67
C TYR A 87 -8.80 -14.89 -8.31
N GLU A 88 -8.55 -14.04 -7.32
CA GLU A 88 -8.46 -14.44 -5.92
C GLU A 88 -9.54 -13.73 -5.11
N CYS A 89 -10.00 -14.40 -4.06
CA CYS A 89 -10.94 -13.84 -3.09
C CYS A 89 -10.17 -13.00 -2.06
N PHE A 90 -10.65 -11.80 -1.78
CA PHE A 90 -10.03 -10.85 -0.86
C PHE A 90 -10.87 -10.61 0.40
N GLU A 91 -10.34 -9.80 1.33
CA GLU A 91 -10.91 -9.58 2.68
C GLU A 91 -12.34 -9.00 2.68
N ASP A 92 -12.77 -8.40 1.58
CA ASP A 92 -14.10 -7.84 1.36
C ASP A 92 -15.08 -8.82 0.69
N ASP A 93 -14.74 -10.12 0.65
CA ASP A 93 -15.49 -11.17 -0.05
C ASP A 93 -15.70 -10.86 -1.55
N GLN A 94 -14.76 -10.15 -2.17
CA GLN A 94 -14.78 -9.85 -3.61
C GLN A 94 -13.66 -10.57 -4.37
N CYS A 95 -13.95 -10.86 -5.64
CA CYS A 95 -13.02 -11.47 -6.57
C CYS A 95 -12.29 -10.39 -7.39
N TYR A 96 -10.95 -10.37 -7.29
CA TYR A 96 -10.10 -9.46 -8.05
C TYR A 96 -9.09 -10.22 -8.90
N THR A 97 -8.75 -9.67 -10.06
CA THR A 97 -7.76 -10.27 -10.96
C THR A 97 -6.39 -10.29 -10.29
N VAL A 98 -5.64 -11.38 -10.47
CA VAL A 98 -4.24 -11.45 -10.06
C VAL A 98 -3.35 -11.27 -11.30
N PRO A 99 -2.26 -10.47 -11.21
CA PRO A 99 -1.26 -10.47 -12.27
C PRO A 99 -0.73 -11.90 -12.46
N GLU A 100 -0.78 -12.43 -13.68
CA GLU A 100 -0.06 -13.65 -14.03
C GLU A 100 1.45 -13.34 -13.95
N GLU A 101 2.21 -14.13 -13.20
CA GLU A 101 3.69 -14.03 -13.13
C GLU A 101 4.34 -14.56 -14.41
#